data_AF-A0AAW1BFW7-F1
#
_entry.id   AF-A0AAW1BFW7-F1
#
_cell.length_a   1.000
_cell.length_b   1.000
_cell.length_c   1.000
_cell.angle_alpha   90.00
_cell.angle_beta   90.00
_cell.angle_gamma   90.00
#
_symmetry.space_group_name_H-M   'P 1'
#
loop_
_entity.id
_entity.type
_entity.pdbx_description
1 polymer ?
#
loop_
_entity_poly.entity_id
_entity_poly.type
_entity_poly.pdbx_seq_one_letter_code
_entity_poly.pdbx_strand_id
1 'polypeptide(L)'
;MVHVNLFRKWVFRILIFILVLTAYLWKETWKGIYISIKTENQTDHLQRWKWITMKSGMGQNKTVNSTGKVTLSNKVSQVKFNHIYKPKKITVWNKYSSSQFLHPRLQMARKYYLKMNRFHVKYTGPKNVAKLSPEQVLCQLQKKIDFRMIIASDAPFNTPEWETYLPKKNISTELGKLGQCAVVSSAGSIKQSHLGAEIDSYDAVLRFNEAPIKGFR
;
A
#
# COMPACT_ATOMS: atom_id res chain seq x y z
N MET A 1 -19.27 73.17 6.81
CA MET A 1 -17.92 72.56 6.69
C MET A 1 -17.73 71.25 7.50
N VAL A 2 -18.62 70.88 8.43
CA VAL A 2 -18.45 69.70 9.33
C VAL A 2 -18.84 68.36 8.67
N HIS A 3 -19.85 68.35 7.78
CA HIS A 3 -20.32 67.12 7.13
C HIS A 3 -19.29 66.45 6.19
N VAL A 4 -18.43 67.25 5.53
CA VAL A 4 -17.40 66.74 4.60
C VAL A 4 -16.34 65.93 5.34
N ASN A 5 -15.99 66.34 6.56
CA ASN A 5 -15.01 65.64 7.39
C ASN A 5 -15.57 64.34 7.99
N LEU A 6 -16.89 64.29 8.26
CA LEU A 6 -17.57 63.08 8.72
C LEU A 6 -17.69 62.05 7.57
N PHE A 7 -18.09 62.51 6.39
CA PHE A 7 -18.17 61.66 5.20
C PHE A 7 -16.80 61.07 4.83
N ARG A 8 -15.74 61.88 4.88
CA ARG A 8 -14.36 61.42 4.64
C ARG A 8 -13.95 60.32 5.63
N LYS A 9 -14.27 60.48 6.91
CA LYS A 9 -14.00 59.46 7.94
C LYS A 9 -14.76 58.15 7.70
N TRP A 10 -16.03 58.24 7.27
CA TRP A 10 -16.84 57.06 6.92
C TRP A 10 -16.30 56.34 5.69
N VAL A 11 -15.91 57.08 4.65
CA VAL A 11 -15.27 56.52 3.44
C VAL A 11 -13.97 55.80 3.79
N PHE A 12 -13.12 56.38 4.64
CA PHE A 12 -11.90 55.71 5.09
C PHE A 12 -12.18 54.43 5.88
N ARG A 13 -13.21 54.41 6.74
CA ARG A 13 -13.59 53.18 7.47
C ARG A 13 -14.11 52.09 6.55
N ILE A 14 -14.90 52.46 5.54
CA ILE A 14 -15.40 51.51 4.52
C ILE A 14 -14.23 50.96 3.69
N LEU A 15 -13.29 51.80 3.27
CA LEU A 15 -12.10 51.37 2.53
C LEU A 15 -11.25 50.38 3.34
N ILE A 16 -11.04 50.63 4.64
CA ILE A 16 -10.31 49.69 5.52
C ILE A 16 -11.06 48.36 5.64
N PHE A 17 -12.39 48.38 5.78
CA PHE A 17 -13.20 47.16 5.87
C PHE A 17 -13.13 46.33 4.58
N ILE A 18 -13.19 46.99 3.41
CA ILE A 18 -13.03 46.34 2.11
C ILE A 18 -11.62 45.75 1.96
N LEU A 19 -10.57 46.45 2.42
CA LEU A 19 -9.19 45.91 2.42
C LEU A 19 -9.05 44.67 3.30
N VAL A 20 -9.68 44.64 4.48
CA VAL A 20 -9.66 43.47 5.36
C VAL A 20 -10.45 42.31 4.74
N LEU A 21 -11.62 42.56 4.16
CA LEU A 21 -12.42 41.54 3.45
C LEU A 21 -11.67 40.97 2.26
N THR A 22 -11.05 41.81 1.43
CA THR A 22 -10.25 41.35 0.29
C THR A 22 -9.04 40.54 0.74
N ALA A 23 -8.35 40.93 1.81
CA ALA A 23 -7.26 40.12 2.40
C ALA A 23 -7.75 38.77 2.97
N TYR A 24 -8.94 38.74 3.59
CA TYR A 24 -9.53 37.52 4.12
C TYR A 24 -9.97 36.56 3.01
N LEU A 25 -10.62 37.09 1.98
CA LEU A 25 -11.00 36.35 0.78
C LEU A 25 -9.76 35.88 -0.01
N TRP A 26 -8.69 36.68 -0.06
CA TRP A 26 -7.41 36.29 -0.65
C TRP A 26 -6.77 35.12 0.12
N LYS A 27 -6.81 35.15 1.45
CA LYS A 27 -6.31 34.06 2.30
C LYS A 27 -7.10 32.76 2.11
N GLU A 28 -8.42 32.85 1.94
CA GLU A 28 -9.27 31.67 1.75
C GLU A 28 -9.14 31.09 0.33
N THR A 29 -9.05 31.95 -0.69
CA THR A 29 -8.77 31.52 -2.07
C THR A 29 -7.38 30.92 -2.22
N TRP A 30 -6.35 31.43 -1.52
CA TRP A 30 -5.01 30.83 -1.50
C TRP A 30 -4.97 29.44 -0.85
N LYS A 31 -5.81 29.17 0.16
CA LYS A 31 -5.95 27.80 0.71
C LYS A 31 -6.57 26.85 -0.32
N GLY A 32 -7.55 27.32 -1.10
CA GLY A 32 -8.16 26.55 -2.19
C GLY A 32 -7.19 26.26 -3.34
N ILE A 33 -6.42 27.27 -3.78
CA ILE A 33 -5.42 27.14 -4.85
C ILE A 33 -4.24 26.24 -4.41
N TYR A 34 -3.80 26.29 -3.15
CA TYR A 34 -2.76 25.36 -2.64
C TYR A 34 -3.22 23.89 -2.65
N ILE A 35 -4.51 23.64 -2.43
CA ILE A 35 -5.11 22.29 -2.54
C ILE A 35 -5.22 21.88 -4.02
N SER A 36 -5.59 22.80 -4.92
CA SER A 36 -5.71 22.52 -6.37
C SER A 36 -4.35 22.30 -7.04
N ILE A 37 -3.35 23.16 -6.81
CA ILE A 37 -1.98 23.01 -7.36
C ILE A 37 -1.34 21.70 -6.86
N LYS A 38 -1.63 21.27 -5.63
CA LYS A 38 -1.16 19.97 -5.13
C LYS A 38 -1.86 18.78 -5.80
N THR A 39 -3.07 18.97 -6.31
CA THR A 39 -3.83 17.95 -7.03
C THR A 39 -3.47 17.94 -8.52
N GLU A 40 -3.09 19.09 -9.10
CA GLU A 40 -2.66 19.24 -10.50
C GLU A 40 -1.19 18.85 -10.72
N ASN A 41 -0.29 19.10 -9.75
CA ASN A 41 1.10 18.59 -9.79
C ASN A 41 1.22 17.05 -9.72
N GLN A 42 0.12 16.32 -9.47
CA GLN A 42 0.13 14.87 -9.44
C GLN A 42 -0.36 14.22 -10.75
N THR A 43 -0.83 15.01 -11.72
CA THR A 43 -1.36 14.50 -13.01
C THR A 43 -0.53 14.83 -14.26
N ASP A 44 0.60 15.52 -14.14
CA ASP A 44 1.38 15.97 -15.32
C ASP A 44 2.87 15.57 -15.36
N HIS A 45 3.22 14.42 -14.77
CA HIS A 45 4.59 13.89 -14.88
C HIS A 45 4.66 12.55 -15.64
N LEU A 46 4.01 12.51 -16.80
CA LEU A 46 4.28 11.54 -17.88
C LEU A 46 4.91 12.25 -19.08
N GLN A 47 6.11 12.82 -18.90
CA GLN A 47 7.19 12.89 -19.90
C GLN A 47 8.36 13.70 -19.32
N ARG A 48 9.59 13.37 -19.76
CA ARG A 48 10.82 14.19 -19.64
C ARG A 48 11.74 13.95 -18.45
N TRP A 49 12.41 12.79 -18.36
CA TRP A 49 13.83 12.72 -17.94
C TRP A 49 14.59 11.73 -18.82
N LYS A 50 15.02 12.23 -19.99
CA LYS A 50 16.08 11.66 -20.82
C LYS A 50 17.35 12.49 -20.51
N TRP A 51 18.40 11.79 -20.08
CA TRP A 51 19.84 12.10 -20.17
C TRP A 51 20.49 12.73 -18.92
N ILE A 52 21.18 11.88 -18.15
CA ILE A 52 22.50 12.22 -17.60
C ILE A 52 23.46 11.13 -18.10
N THR A 53 24.28 11.52 -19.06
CA THR A 53 25.50 10.85 -19.47
C THR A 53 26.57 11.11 -18.41
N MET A 54 27.18 10.05 -17.86
CA MET A 54 28.49 10.17 -17.22
C MET A 54 29.38 8.99 -17.64
N LYS A 55 30.29 9.36 -18.55
CA LYS A 55 31.54 8.74 -19.02
C LYS A 55 31.93 7.33 -18.55
N SER A 56 32.10 6.50 -19.58
CA SER A 56 33.06 5.40 -19.69
C SER A 56 34.52 5.82 -19.45
N GLY A 57 35.28 4.92 -18.82
CA GLY A 57 36.73 4.70 -18.94
C GLY A 57 37.00 3.30 -18.35
N MET A 58 37.09 2.23 -19.14
CA MET A 58 38.18 1.75 -20.01
C MET A 58 39.44 1.31 -19.25
N GLY A 59 39.75 0.01 -19.35
CA GLY A 59 41.08 -0.61 -19.15
C GLY A 59 41.07 -1.75 -18.12
N GLN A 60 41.37 -3.01 -18.42
CA GLN A 60 41.90 -3.66 -19.62
C GLN A 60 41.53 -5.15 -19.63
N ASN A 61 41.37 -5.70 -20.83
CA ASN A 61 41.37 -7.14 -21.09
C ASN A 61 42.81 -7.70 -20.92
N LYS A 62 42.95 -8.85 -20.26
CA LYS A 62 44.03 -9.81 -20.57
C LYS A 62 43.43 -11.20 -20.72
N THR A 63 43.56 -11.71 -21.93
CA THR A 63 43.32 -13.10 -22.35
C THR A 63 44.43 -14.00 -21.83
N VAL A 64 44.11 -15.13 -21.19
CA VAL A 64 44.96 -16.34 -21.22
C VAL A 64 44.05 -17.58 -21.12
N ASN A 65 43.98 -18.36 -22.20
CA ASN A 65 43.59 -19.77 -22.15
C ASN A 65 44.85 -20.60 -21.82
N SER A 66 44.78 -21.51 -20.85
CA SER A 66 45.40 -22.85 -20.90
C SER A 66 45.16 -23.58 -19.58
N THR A 67 44.75 -24.83 -19.72
CA THR A 67 44.86 -25.95 -18.77
C THR A 67 46.02 -25.84 -17.78
N GLY A 68 45.71 -25.96 -16.48
CA GLY A 68 46.69 -26.10 -15.40
C GLY A 68 46.03 -26.21 -14.03
N LYS A 69 46.13 -27.39 -13.39
CA LYS A 69 45.85 -27.60 -11.96
C LYS A 69 46.63 -26.55 -11.15
N VAL A 70 45.95 -25.74 -10.35
CA VAL A 70 46.61 -24.89 -9.34
C VAL A 70 45.94 -25.10 -7.98
N THR A 71 46.78 -25.58 -7.07
CA THR A 71 46.52 -26.01 -5.70
C THR A 71 45.98 -24.86 -4.84
N LEU A 72 44.93 -25.17 -4.07
CA LEU A 72 44.31 -24.27 -3.08
C LEU A 72 45.33 -23.98 -1.96
N SER A 73 45.90 -22.78 -1.93
CA SER A 73 46.74 -22.33 -0.81
C SER A 73 45.88 -21.49 0.14
N ASN A 74 45.46 -22.10 1.24
CA ASN A 74 44.79 -21.44 2.35
C ASN A 74 45.77 -20.50 3.08
N LYS A 75 45.77 -19.21 2.73
CA LYS A 75 46.23 -18.15 3.63
C LYS A 75 45.02 -17.39 4.15
N VAL A 76 44.51 -17.84 5.28
CA VAL A 76 43.55 -17.11 6.11
C VAL A 76 44.29 -15.90 6.70
N SER A 77 44.26 -14.78 6.00
CA SER A 77 44.57 -13.48 6.60
C SER A 77 43.48 -13.15 7.62
N GLN A 78 43.80 -13.33 8.90
CA GLN A 78 42.95 -12.92 10.02
C GLN A 78 42.87 -11.40 10.07
N VAL A 79 41.92 -10.83 9.34
CA VAL A 79 41.50 -9.44 9.55
C VAL A 79 40.58 -9.45 10.78
N LYS A 80 41.11 -9.00 11.93
CA LYS A 80 40.32 -8.75 13.13
C LYS A 80 39.39 -7.58 12.89
N PHE A 81 38.17 -7.86 12.45
CA PHE A 81 37.07 -6.89 12.48
C PHE A 81 36.49 -6.84 13.90
N ASN A 82 37.03 -5.97 14.75
CA ASN A 82 36.36 -5.57 15.98
C ASN A 82 35.28 -4.52 15.67
N HIS A 83 34.25 -4.92 14.93
CA HIS A 83 32.98 -4.19 14.93
C HIS A 83 32.02 -4.94 15.86
N ILE A 84 31.87 -4.43 17.08
CA ILE A 84 30.77 -4.82 17.96
C ILE A 84 29.48 -4.29 17.30
N TYR A 85 28.91 -5.08 16.38
CA TYR A 85 27.59 -4.85 15.85
C TYR A 85 26.60 -5.05 17.00
N LYS A 86 26.15 -3.95 17.62
CA LYS A 86 24.95 -4.01 18.46
C LYS A 86 23.84 -4.56 17.57
N PRO A 87 23.18 -5.68 17.92
CA PRO A 87 22.14 -6.23 17.09
C PRO A 87 21.05 -5.17 16.91
N LYS A 88 20.86 -4.73 15.67
CA LYS A 88 19.81 -3.79 15.33
C LYS A 88 18.49 -4.46 15.70
N LYS A 89 17.77 -3.90 16.67
CA LYS A 89 16.47 -4.41 17.09
C LYS A 89 15.52 -4.39 15.89
N ILE A 90 15.21 -5.57 15.35
CA ILE A 90 14.30 -5.72 14.21
C ILE A 90 12.89 -5.47 14.73
N THR A 91 12.21 -4.48 14.17
CA THR A 91 10.82 -4.18 14.47
C THR A 91 9.92 -4.94 13.51
N VAL A 92 9.13 -5.87 14.04
CA VAL A 92 8.09 -6.60 13.30
C VAL A 92 6.69 -6.07 13.66
N TRP A 93 5.66 -6.55 12.96
CA TRP A 93 4.28 -6.15 13.22
C TRP A 93 3.89 -6.34 14.69
N ASN A 94 3.30 -5.30 15.28
CA ASN A 94 2.83 -5.34 16.67
C ASN A 94 1.41 -5.93 16.73
N LYS A 95 1.26 -7.12 17.33
CA LYS A 95 -0.04 -7.80 17.53
C LYS A 95 -1.05 -7.01 18.39
N TYR A 96 -0.59 -5.99 19.11
CA TYR A 96 -1.43 -5.12 19.93
C TYR A 96 -1.70 -3.76 19.26
N SER A 97 -1.48 -3.64 17.95
CA SER A 97 -1.77 -2.42 17.19
C SER A 97 -3.23 -2.00 17.36
N SER A 98 -3.46 -0.70 17.57
CA SER A 98 -4.76 -0.10 17.83
C SER A 98 -4.89 1.19 17.02
N SER A 99 -6.10 1.76 16.95
CA SER A 99 -6.32 3.02 16.24
C SER A 99 -5.52 4.19 16.81
N GLN A 100 -5.07 4.11 18.06
CA GLN A 100 -4.28 5.17 18.70
C GLN A 100 -2.84 5.23 18.15
N PHE A 101 -2.31 4.11 17.63
CA PHE A 101 -0.97 4.06 17.05
C PHE A 101 -0.91 4.45 15.57
N LEU A 102 -2.05 4.74 14.95
CA LEU A 102 -2.09 5.19 13.56
C LEU A 102 -1.66 6.66 13.46
N HIS A 103 -1.08 7.05 12.34
CA HIS A 103 -0.86 8.47 12.03
C HIS A 103 -2.18 9.26 12.12
N PRO A 104 -2.21 10.51 12.64
CA PRO A 104 -3.46 11.27 12.87
C PRO A 104 -4.40 11.34 11.66
N ARG A 105 -3.84 11.46 10.45
CA ARG A 105 -4.61 11.41 9.20
C ARG A 105 -5.42 10.12 9.05
N LEU A 106 -4.81 8.98 9.36
CA LEU A 106 -5.47 7.66 9.28
C LEU A 106 -6.46 7.44 10.41
N GLN A 107 -6.21 8.03 11.59
CA GLN A 107 -7.19 8.05 12.67
C GLN A 107 -8.49 8.77 12.25
N MET A 108 -8.36 9.91 11.58
CA MET A 108 -9.51 10.65 11.05
C MET A 108 -10.21 9.87 9.93
N ALA A 109 -9.47 9.27 8.99
CA ALA A 109 -10.05 8.42 7.95
C ALA A 109 -10.87 7.26 8.55
N ARG A 110 -10.34 6.57 9.58
CA ARG A 110 -11.08 5.53 10.30
C ARG A 110 -12.37 6.08 10.93
N LYS A 111 -12.31 7.21 11.62
CA LYS A 111 -13.50 7.85 12.24
C LYS A 111 -14.57 8.16 11.19
N TYR A 112 -14.15 8.63 10.02
CA TYR A 112 -15.06 8.90 8.90
C TYR A 112 -15.76 7.63 8.41
N TYR A 113 -15.03 6.55 8.14
CA TYR A 113 -15.64 5.27 7.72
C TYR A 113 -16.62 4.71 8.76
N LEU A 114 -16.29 4.83 10.05
CA LEU A 114 -17.19 4.41 11.13
C LEU A 114 -18.47 5.24 11.18
N LYS A 115 -18.38 6.57 10.99
CA LYS A 115 -19.55 7.46 10.97
C LYS A 115 -20.43 7.22 9.74
N MET A 116 -19.81 7.00 8.58
CA MET A 116 -20.53 6.75 7.32
C MET A 116 -21.38 5.48 7.39
N ASN A 117 -20.85 4.42 8.02
CA ASN A 117 -21.48 3.11 8.12
C ASN A 117 -22.16 2.68 6.81
N ARG A 118 -21.41 2.71 5.70
CA ARG A 118 -21.91 2.52 4.33
C ARG A 118 -22.74 1.24 4.15
N PHE A 119 -22.43 0.20 4.91
CA PHE A 119 -23.09 -1.11 4.84
C PHE A 119 -24.08 -1.33 6.00
N HIS A 120 -24.46 -0.27 6.72
CA HIS A 120 -25.42 -0.29 7.83
C HIS A 120 -25.15 -1.37 8.88
N VAL A 121 -23.87 -1.62 9.17
CA VAL A 121 -23.43 -2.67 10.09
C VAL A 121 -23.94 -2.36 11.49
N LYS A 122 -24.64 -3.33 12.09
CA LYS A 122 -25.05 -3.35 13.50
C LYS A 122 -24.47 -4.60 14.16
N TYR A 123 -23.29 -4.46 14.76
CA TYR A 123 -22.64 -5.58 15.44
C TYR A 123 -23.33 -5.90 16.77
N THR A 124 -23.97 -7.07 16.85
CA THR A 124 -24.66 -7.61 18.04
C THR A 124 -23.89 -8.73 18.74
N GLY A 125 -22.72 -9.09 18.21
CA GLY A 125 -21.88 -10.13 18.79
C GLY A 125 -21.26 -9.75 20.14
N PRO A 126 -20.59 -10.70 20.81
CA PRO A 126 -19.97 -10.45 22.10
C PRO A 126 -18.88 -9.36 21.99
N LYS A 127 -18.86 -8.46 22.97
CA LYS A 127 -17.85 -7.41 23.15
C LYS A 127 -16.94 -7.81 24.32
N ASN A 128 -15.66 -7.42 24.25
CA ASN A 128 -14.67 -7.67 25.31
C ASN A 128 -14.46 -9.16 25.68
N VAL A 129 -14.55 -10.06 24.70
CA VAL A 129 -14.20 -11.46 24.88
C VAL A 129 -12.72 -11.62 25.22
N ALA A 130 -12.42 -12.60 26.07
CA ALA A 130 -11.05 -13.01 26.36
C ALA A 130 -10.31 -13.35 25.07
N LYS A 131 -9.00 -13.04 25.03
CA LYS A 131 -8.17 -13.36 23.86
C LYS A 131 -8.06 -14.87 23.72
N LEU A 132 -8.39 -15.36 22.54
CA LEU A 132 -8.27 -16.77 22.18
C LEU A 132 -6.81 -17.13 21.87
N SER A 133 -6.47 -18.41 22.02
CA SER A 133 -5.21 -18.94 21.51
C SER A 133 -5.20 -18.93 19.97
N PRO A 134 -4.03 -18.93 19.31
CA PRO A 134 -3.95 -19.02 17.85
C PRO A 134 -4.74 -20.21 17.26
N GLU A 135 -4.65 -21.37 17.90
CA GLU A 135 -5.31 -22.62 17.46
C GLU A 135 -6.83 -22.49 17.57
N GLN A 136 -7.31 -21.87 18.66
CA GLN A 136 -8.73 -21.60 18.86
C GLN A 136 -9.28 -20.63 17.81
N VAL A 137 -8.51 -19.59 17.46
CA VAL A 137 -8.89 -18.65 16.39
C VAL A 137 -9.02 -19.39 15.05
N LEU A 138 -8.03 -20.21 14.69
CA LEU A 138 -8.07 -20.98 13.44
C LEU A 138 -9.26 -21.93 13.38
N CYS A 139 -9.54 -22.66 14.48
CA CYS A 139 -10.71 -23.54 14.56
C CYS A 139 -12.03 -22.74 14.44
N GLN A 140 -12.11 -21.57 15.07
CA GLN A 140 -13.30 -20.71 14.93
C GLN A 140 -13.47 -20.18 13.51
N LEU A 141 -12.39 -19.77 12.84
CA LEU A 141 -12.45 -19.30 11.45
C LEU A 141 -12.94 -20.41 10.52
N GLN A 142 -12.38 -21.62 10.65
CA GLN A 142 -12.80 -22.78 9.86
C GLN A 142 -14.30 -23.11 10.05
N LYS A 143 -14.82 -22.99 11.26
CA LYS A 143 -16.22 -23.33 11.57
C LYS A 143 -17.22 -22.24 11.19
N LYS A 144 -16.82 -20.97 11.26
CA LYS A 144 -17.74 -19.82 11.12
C LYS A 144 -17.75 -19.22 9.72
N ILE A 145 -16.72 -19.43 8.92
CA ILE A 145 -16.63 -18.88 7.57
C ILE A 145 -17.05 -19.96 6.58
N ASP A 146 -18.20 -19.74 5.94
CA ASP A 146 -18.64 -20.53 4.79
C ASP A 146 -17.95 -19.99 3.53
N PHE A 147 -16.87 -20.66 3.11
CA PHE A 147 -16.18 -20.34 1.86
C PHE A 147 -16.83 -21.08 0.71
N ARG A 148 -17.74 -20.39 0.00
CA ARG A 148 -18.39 -20.90 -1.20
C ARG A 148 -18.46 -19.84 -2.29
N MET A 149 -18.45 -20.29 -3.53
CA MET A 149 -18.76 -19.45 -4.69
C MET A 149 -20.26 -19.48 -4.95
N ILE A 150 -20.74 -18.46 -5.68
CA ILE A 150 -22.09 -18.47 -6.25
C ILE A 150 -22.16 -19.60 -7.29
N ILE A 151 -23.22 -20.39 -7.22
CA ILE A 151 -23.51 -21.48 -8.16
C ILE A 151 -24.85 -21.25 -8.87
N ALA A 152 -25.08 -21.97 -9.96
CA ALA A 152 -26.30 -21.82 -10.76
C ALA A 152 -27.60 -22.12 -9.99
N SER A 153 -27.56 -22.83 -8.86
CA SER A 153 -28.76 -23.01 -8.05
C SER A 153 -29.08 -21.84 -7.11
N ASP A 154 -28.14 -20.90 -6.92
CA ASP A 154 -28.37 -19.72 -6.09
C ASP A 154 -29.25 -18.70 -6.83
N ALA A 155 -30.32 -18.22 -6.20
CA ALA A 155 -31.10 -17.12 -6.76
C ALA A 155 -30.30 -15.80 -6.71
N PRO A 156 -30.40 -14.91 -7.72
CA PRO A 156 -31.23 -15.00 -8.93
C PRO A 156 -30.52 -15.66 -10.13
N PHE A 157 -29.43 -16.42 -9.90
CA PHE A 157 -28.60 -17.01 -10.95
C PHE A 157 -29.12 -18.36 -11.48
N ASN A 158 -30.28 -18.80 -10.98
CA ASN A 158 -30.96 -20.03 -11.36
C ASN A 158 -31.82 -19.91 -12.61
N THR A 159 -31.62 -18.85 -13.40
CA THR A 159 -32.33 -18.62 -14.66
C THR A 159 -31.44 -18.98 -15.85
N PRO A 160 -32.01 -19.36 -17.00
CA PRO A 160 -31.24 -19.78 -18.19
C PRO A 160 -30.27 -18.71 -18.70
N GLU A 161 -30.57 -17.43 -18.46
CA GLU A 161 -29.72 -16.30 -18.86
C GLU A 161 -28.35 -16.33 -18.17
N TRP A 162 -28.29 -16.81 -16.92
CA TRP A 162 -27.05 -16.88 -16.13
C TRP A 162 -26.28 -18.18 -16.29
N GLU A 163 -26.95 -19.26 -16.71
CA GLU A 163 -26.39 -20.61 -16.78
C GLU A 163 -25.10 -20.67 -17.61
N THR A 164 -25.02 -19.88 -18.68
CA THR A 164 -23.86 -19.86 -19.59
C THR A 164 -22.64 -19.12 -19.03
N TYR A 165 -22.81 -18.25 -18.02
CA TYR A 165 -21.72 -17.44 -17.46
C TYR A 165 -21.06 -18.05 -16.22
N LEU A 166 -21.77 -18.93 -15.50
CA LEU A 166 -21.24 -19.53 -14.28
C LEU A 166 -20.40 -20.78 -14.57
N PRO A 167 -19.29 -21.00 -13.85
CA PRO A 167 -18.54 -22.24 -13.94
C PRO A 167 -19.41 -23.45 -13.60
N LYS A 168 -19.35 -24.50 -14.42
CA LYS A 168 -20.09 -25.76 -14.19
C LYS A 168 -19.53 -26.59 -13.03
N LYS A 169 -18.25 -26.38 -12.69
CA LYS A 169 -17.54 -27.11 -11.64
C LYS A 169 -17.18 -26.16 -10.51
N ASN A 170 -17.20 -26.69 -9.28
CA ASN A 170 -16.80 -25.95 -8.10
C ASN A 170 -15.30 -25.68 -8.11
N ILE A 171 -14.90 -24.54 -7.56
CA ILE A 171 -13.49 -24.11 -7.48
C ILE A 171 -12.60 -25.14 -6.76
N SER A 172 -13.11 -25.80 -5.72
CA SER A 172 -12.37 -26.84 -4.99
C SER A 172 -12.08 -28.07 -5.84
N THR A 173 -12.96 -28.41 -6.79
CA THR A 173 -12.77 -29.54 -7.71
C THR A 173 -11.79 -29.17 -8.82
N GLU A 174 -11.86 -27.93 -9.32
CA GLU A 174 -10.95 -27.41 -10.35
C GLU A 174 -9.50 -27.29 -9.83
N LEU A 175 -9.33 -26.76 -8.61
CA LEU A 175 -8.00 -26.62 -8.01
C LEU A 175 -7.44 -27.94 -7.45
N GLY A 176 -8.32 -28.89 -7.11
CA GLY A 176 -7.93 -30.13 -6.44
C GLY A 176 -7.32 -29.90 -5.06
N LYS A 177 -6.53 -30.87 -4.58
CA LYS A 177 -5.77 -30.73 -3.34
C LYS A 177 -4.43 -30.08 -3.64
N LEU A 178 -4.21 -28.90 -3.07
CA LEU A 178 -2.94 -28.18 -3.12
C LEU A 178 -2.12 -28.49 -1.85
N GLY A 179 -0.80 -28.56 -1.97
CA GLY A 179 0.10 -28.74 -0.84
C GLY A 179 0.50 -27.39 -0.26
N GLN A 180 1.52 -26.77 -0.85
CA GLN A 180 2.03 -25.48 -0.41
C GLN A 180 1.53 -24.36 -1.34
N CYS A 181 0.94 -23.32 -0.74
CA CYS A 181 0.43 -22.17 -1.48
C CYS A 181 1.10 -20.88 -1.01
N ALA A 182 1.32 -19.94 -1.94
CA ALA A 182 1.77 -18.59 -1.63
C ALA A 182 0.66 -17.56 -1.85
N VAL A 183 0.54 -16.60 -0.94
CA VAL A 183 -0.32 -15.43 -1.09
C VAL A 183 0.57 -14.20 -1.24
N VAL A 184 0.52 -13.55 -2.40
CA VAL A 184 1.39 -12.44 -2.74
C VAL A 184 0.62 -11.12 -2.65
N SER A 185 0.91 -10.34 -1.61
CA SER A 185 0.34 -8.98 -1.48
C SER A 185 0.87 -8.05 -2.59
N SER A 186 0.09 -7.04 -2.97
CA SER A 186 0.50 -6.01 -3.93
C SER A 186 1.28 -4.85 -3.28
N ALA A 187 1.87 -5.06 -2.10
CA ALA A 187 2.59 -4.02 -1.36
C ALA A 187 3.92 -3.66 -2.03
N GLY A 188 4.26 -2.37 -2.06
CA GLY A 188 5.51 -1.89 -2.66
C GLY A 188 6.78 -2.40 -1.99
N SER A 189 6.68 -2.92 -0.75
CA SER A 189 7.80 -3.56 -0.03
C SER A 189 8.28 -4.86 -0.68
N ILE A 190 7.53 -5.43 -1.62
CA ILE A 190 7.98 -6.60 -2.39
C ILE A 190 9.05 -6.24 -3.44
N LYS A 191 9.17 -4.95 -3.80
CA LYS A 191 10.19 -4.51 -4.75
C LYS A 191 11.59 -4.83 -4.20
N GLN A 192 12.42 -5.46 -5.03
CA GLN A 192 13.79 -5.88 -4.66
C GLN A 192 13.87 -6.85 -3.47
N SER A 193 12.78 -7.56 -3.15
CA SER A 193 12.81 -8.63 -2.14
C SER A 193 13.51 -9.90 -2.65
N HIS A 194 13.62 -10.06 -3.97
CA HIS A 194 14.15 -11.26 -4.64
C HIS A 194 13.38 -12.55 -4.30
N LEU A 195 12.12 -12.44 -3.87
CA LEU A 195 11.28 -13.58 -3.49
C LEU A 195 10.72 -14.36 -4.71
N GLY A 196 11.02 -13.97 -5.95
CA GLY A 196 10.44 -14.57 -7.16
C GLY A 196 10.62 -16.09 -7.23
N ALA A 197 11.86 -16.57 -7.05
CA ALA A 197 12.16 -17.99 -7.10
C ALA A 197 11.48 -18.79 -5.96
N GLU A 198 11.35 -18.20 -4.77
CA GLU A 198 10.64 -18.81 -3.65
C GLU A 198 9.13 -18.89 -3.95
N ILE A 199 8.52 -17.81 -4.42
CA ILE A 199 7.10 -17.75 -4.80
C ILE A 199 6.77 -18.77 -5.89
N ASP A 200 7.63 -18.91 -6.89
CA ASP A 200 7.42 -19.84 -8.01
C ASP A 200 7.64 -21.31 -7.60
N SER A 201 8.16 -21.59 -6.40
CA SER A 201 8.34 -22.95 -5.89
C SER A 201 7.08 -23.57 -5.26
N TYR A 202 6.02 -22.78 -5.08
CA TYR A 202 4.75 -23.21 -4.51
C TYR A 202 3.82 -23.83 -5.57
N ASP A 203 2.93 -24.74 -5.14
CA ASP A 203 1.97 -25.42 -6.02
C ASP A 203 0.96 -24.45 -6.64
N ALA A 204 0.60 -23.40 -5.88
CA ALA A 204 -0.31 -22.35 -6.31
C ALA A 204 0.06 -21.00 -5.71
N VAL A 205 -0.17 -19.94 -6.50
CA VAL A 205 0.12 -18.55 -6.11
C VAL A 205 -1.14 -17.70 -6.27
N LEU A 206 -1.64 -17.14 -5.17
CA LEU A 206 -2.76 -16.19 -5.17
C LEU A 206 -2.22 -14.74 -5.23
N ARG A 207 -2.76 -13.96 -6.18
CA ARG A 207 -2.48 -12.53 -6.35
C ARG A 207 -3.79 -11.74 -6.28
N PHE A 208 -3.69 -10.44 -6.03
CA PHE A 208 -4.85 -9.57 -5.85
C PHE A 208 -4.99 -8.57 -7.00
N ASN A 209 -6.22 -8.42 -7.51
CA ASN A 209 -6.56 -7.57 -8.65
C ASN A 209 -5.66 -7.90 -9.86
N GLU A 210 -5.17 -6.89 -10.56
CA GLU A 210 -4.32 -7.01 -11.75
C GLU A 210 -2.82 -6.77 -11.43
N ALA A 211 -2.33 -7.25 -10.28
CA ALA A 211 -0.92 -7.07 -9.90
C ALA A 211 0.04 -7.70 -10.94
N PRO A 212 0.88 -6.92 -11.63
CA PRO A 212 1.65 -7.41 -12.77
C PRO A 212 2.84 -8.28 -12.35
N ILE A 213 3.15 -9.28 -13.18
CA ILE A 213 4.34 -10.13 -13.01
C ILE A 213 5.46 -9.67 -13.94
N LYS A 214 5.13 -9.28 -15.17
CA LYS A 214 6.11 -8.82 -16.16
C LYS A 214 6.80 -7.55 -15.67
N GLY A 215 8.13 -7.58 -15.58
CA GLY A 215 8.96 -6.48 -15.05
C GLY A 215 9.19 -6.51 -13.53
N PHE A 216 8.63 -7.49 -12.82
CA PHE A 216 8.71 -7.62 -11.35
C PHE A 216 8.99 -9.06 -10.88
N ARG A 217 9.57 -9.90 -11.75
CA ARG A 217 10.02 -11.24 -11.37
C ARG A 217 11.26 -11.17 -10.48
#